data_AF-A0A496CN97-F1
#
_entry.id   AF-A0A496CN97-F1
#
_cell.length_a   1.000
_cell.length_b   1.000
_cell.length_c   1.000
_cell.angle_alpha   90.00
_cell.angle_beta   90.00
_cell.angle_gamma   90.00
#
_symmetry.space_group_name_H-M   'P 1'
#
loop_
_entity.id
_entity.type
_entity.pdbx_description
1 polymer ?
#
loop_
_entity_poly.entity_id
_entity_poly.type
_entity_poly.pdbx_seq_one_letter_code
_entity_poly.pdbx_strand_id
1 'polypeptide(L)'
;MIVNIWKIIKEGYISLYYNINGDKRPIAPIVLWYIILPLAIGIYSYINQTIFTENTINLLISVFSIFTALIFGIIFIAPDKFAKRIEVYKKSIADESISNYLIRYENFTKGFVKQIALLIVYSIVIIILLVITQIHDVSLFKIIIHSIVITFFSEFILLTFTLLSNIYILLIDDIENSSKNKRE
;
A
#
# COMPACT_ATOMS: atom_id res chain seq x y z
N MET A 1 19.92 -0.22 9.75
CA MET A 1 18.49 -0.47 10.02
C MET A 1 17.61 0.70 9.57
N ILE A 2 17.80 1.92 10.10
CA ILE A 2 17.02 3.14 9.74
C ILE A 2 17.09 3.48 8.24
N VAL A 3 18.28 3.35 7.61
CA VAL A 3 18.49 3.58 6.17
C VAL A 3 17.62 2.68 5.28
N ASN A 4 17.36 1.44 5.72
CA ASN A 4 16.56 0.48 4.95
C ASN A 4 15.06 0.79 5.08
N ILE A 5 14.60 1.26 6.23
CA ILE A 5 13.20 1.69 6.42
C ILE A 5 12.92 2.95 5.59
N TRP A 6 13.84 3.92 5.59
CA TRP A 6 13.71 5.11 4.74
C TRP A 6 13.64 4.75 3.25
N LYS A 7 14.44 3.77 2.83
CA LYS A 7 14.39 3.24 1.46
C LYS A 7 13.01 2.65 1.13
N ILE A 8 12.42 1.86 2.03
CA ILE A 8 11.06 1.32 1.84
C ILE A 8 10.04 2.45 1.70
N ILE A 9 10.08 3.46 2.57
CA ILE A 9 9.16 4.60 2.52
C ILE A 9 9.31 5.33 1.18
N LYS A 10 10.55 5.71 0.83
CA LYS A 10 10.84 6.42 -0.42
C LYS A 10 10.39 5.63 -1.64
N GLU A 11 10.73 4.34 -1.72
CA GLU A 11 10.36 3.50 -2.85
C GLU A 11 8.85 3.22 -2.92
N GLY A 12 8.19 3.11 -1.76
CA GLY A 12 6.74 3.00 -1.64
C GLY A 12 6.04 4.20 -2.25
N TYR A 13 6.39 5.43 -1.84
CA TYR A 13 5.81 6.63 -2.45
C TYR A 13 6.19 6.79 -3.92
N ILE A 14 7.44 6.50 -4.30
CA ILE A 14 7.85 6.55 -5.72
C ILE A 14 6.98 5.62 -6.56
N SER A 15 6.61 4.45 -6.06
CA SER A 15 5.77 3.50 -6.79
C SER A 15 4.37 4.04 -7.12
N LEU A 16 3.84 5.00 -6.36
CA LEU A 16 2.54 5.64 -6.63
C LEU A 16 2.57 6.50 -7.90
N TYR A 17 3.75 6.95 -8.32
CA TYR A 17 3.96 7.73 -9.54
C TYR A 17 4.05 6.90 -10.80
N TYR A 18 3.90 5.58 -10.72
CA TYR A 18 3.92 4.70 -11.88
C TYR A 18 2.61 3.92 -11.97
N ASN A 19 2.07 3.77 -13.18
CA ASN A 19 0.94 2.87 -13.42
C ASN A 19 1.43 1.43 -13.63
N ILE A 20 0.49 0.50 -13.81
CA ILE A 20 0.80 -0.92 -14.07
C ILE A 20 1.57 -1.14 -15.38
N ASN A 21 1.48 -0.20 -16.33
CA ASN A 21 2.23 -0.24 -17.58
C ASN A 21 3.70 0.19 -17.40
N GLY A 22 4.01 0.88 -16.29
CA GLY A 22 5.31 1.51 -16.06
C GLY A 22 5.38 2.98 -16.49
N ASP A 23 4.27 3.55 -16.96
CA ASP A 23 4.19 4.97 -17.33
C ASP A 23 4.10 5.85 -16.07
N LYS A 24 4.69 7.04 -16.16
CA LYS A 24 4.60 8.04 -15.09
C LYS A 24 3.19 8.62 -15.02
N ARG A 25 2.60 8.56 -13.83
CA ARG A 25 1.36 9.25 -13.49
C ARG A 25 1.64 10.74 -13.23
N PRO A 26 0.66 11.63 -13.51
CA PRO A 26 0.79 13.04 -13.17
C PRO A 26 1.00 13.24 -11.67
N ILE A 27 1.93 14.12 -11.31
CA ILE A 27 2.37 14.35 -9.93
C ILE A 27 1.26 15.01 -9.09
N ALA A 28 0.54 15.97 -9.68
CA ALA A 28 -0.47 16.77 -8.99
C ALA A 28 -1.56 15.95 -8.27
N PRO A 29 -2.26 14.99 -8.93
CA PRO A 29 -3.28 14.19 -8.23
C PRO A 29 -2.68 13.30 -7.15
N ILE A 30 -1.45 12.80 -7.31
CA ILE A 30 -0.81 11.97 -6.29
C ILE A 30 -0.53 12.80 -5.04
N VAL A 31 0.04 13.99 -5.20
CA VAL A 31 0.28 14.90 -4.08
C VAL A 31 -1.04 15.31 -3.41
N LEU A 32 -2.08 15.59 -4.19
CA LEU A 32 -3.39 15.93 -3.67
C LEU A 32 -3.98 14.81 -2.80
N TRP A 33 -4.02 13.59 -3.35
CA TRP A 33 -4.65 12.45 -2.68
C TRP A 33 -3.82 11.88 -1.53
N TYR A 34 -2.50 11.79 -1.67
CA TYR A 34 -1.63 11.10 -0.70
C TYR A 34 -0.91 11.99 0.29
N ILE A 35 -0.90 13.31 0.09
CA ILE A 35 -0.23 14.25 1.00
C ILE A 35 -1.24 15.26 1.52
N ILE A 36 -1.87 16.03 0.63
CA ILE A 36 -2.73 17.14 1.04
C ILE A 36 -3.97 16.63 1.77
N LEU A 37 -4.68 15.64 1.23
CA LEU A 37 -5.91 15.13 1.85
C LEU A 37 -5.65 14.47 3.23
N PRO A 38 -4.69 13.54 3.39
CA PRO A 38 -4.34 12.98 4.71
C PRO A 38 -3.94 14.02 5.76
N LEU A 39 -3.16 15.02 5.36
CA LEU A 39 -2.77 16.12 6.24
C LEU A 39 -3.98 16.98 6.63
N ALA A 40 -4.87 17.28 5.68
CA ALA A 40 -6.09 18.03 5.95
C ALA A 40 -7.00 17.29 6.96
N ILE A 41 -7.14 15.97 6.84
CA ILE A 41 -7.91 15.15 7.78
C ILE A 41 -7.25 15.16 9.17
N GLY A 42 -5.92 15.04 9.24
CA GLY A 42 -5.18 15.12 10.50
C GLY A 42 -5.29 16.47 11.18
N ILE A 43 -5.15 17.57 10.43
CA ILE A 43 -5.31 18.94 10.92
C ILE A 43 -6.74 19.17 11.42
N TYR A 44 -7.74 18.70 10.66
CA TYR A 44 -9.13 18.77 11.08
C TYR A 44 -9.35 18.02 12.41
N SER A 45 -8.76 16.84 12.56
CA SER A 45 -8.83 16.07 13.81
C SER A 45 -8.17 16.80 14.99
N TYR A 46 -7.02 17.44 14.75
CA TYR A 46 -6.31 18.23 15.75
C TYR A 46 -7.14 19.43 16.24
N ILE A 47 -7.72 20.20 15.31
CA ILE A 47 -8.58 21.35 15.62
C ILE A 47 -9.78 20.92 16.47
N ASN A 48 -10.38 19.78 16.14
CA ASN A 48 -11.51 19.22 16.89
C ASN A 48 -11.09 18.45 18.15
N GLN A 49 -9.80 18.42 18.50
CA GLN A 49 -9.27 17.74 19.67
C GLN A 49 -9.72 16.28 19.79
N THR A 50 -9.74 15.57 18.66
CA THR A 50 -10.21 14.18 18.64
C THR A 50 -9.29 13.30 19.48
N ILE A 51 -9.87 12.58 20.44
CA ILE A 51 -9.16 11.60 21.25
C ILE A 51 -9.85 10.26 21.11
N PHE A 52 -9.09 9.22 20.76
CA PHE A 52 -9.61 7.86 20.76
C PHE A 52 -9.87 7.36 22.17
N THR A 53 -10.98 6.66 22.33
CA THR A 53 -11.26 5.90 23.55
C THR A 53 -10.33 4.69 23.63
N GLU A 54 -10.12 4.17 24.84
CA GLU A 54 -9.29 2.98 25.06
C GLU A 54 -9.76 1.78 24.23
N ASN A 55 -11.08 1.57 24.13
CA ASN A 55 -11.67 0.52 23.30
C ASN A 55 -11.30 0.69 21.82
N THR A 56 -11.35 1.91 21.28
CA THR A 56 -10.95 2.18 19.89
C THR A 56 -9.47 1.93 19.68
N ILE A 57 -8.62 2.34 20.63
CA ILE A 57 -7.17 2.10 20.56
C ILE A 57 -6.87 0.61 20.53
N ASN A 58 -7.45 -0.17 21.44
CA ASN A 58 -7.25 -1.62 21.53
C ASN A 58 -7.75 -2.35 20.28
N LEU A 59 -8.89 -1.92 19.73
CA LEU A 59 -9.42 -2.44 18.47
C LEU A 59 -8.47 -2.15 17.31
N LEU A 60 -8.00 -0.91 17.16
CA LEU A 60 -7.08 -0.52 16.09
C LEU A 60 -5.76 -1.30 16.18
N ILE A 61 -5.15 -1.40 17.36
CA ILE A 61 -3.93 -2.20 17.57
C ILE A 61 -4.17 -3.65 17.10
N SER A 62 -5.30 -4.24 17.48
CA SER A 62 -5.64 -5.62 17.09
C SER A 62 -5.79 -5.76 15.57
N VAL A 63 -6.55 -4.87 14.93
CA VAL A 63 -6.75 -4.87 13.48
C VAL A 63 -5.44 -4.72 12.72
N PHE A 64 -4.60 -3.74 13.09
CA PHE A 64 -3.31 -3.54 12.43
C PHE A 64 -2.35 -4.70 12.67
N SER A 65 -2.38 -5.34 13.85
CA SER A 65 -1.54 -6.50 14.14
C SER A 65 -1.92 -7.70 13.26
N ILE A 66 -3.22 -8.00 13.17
CA ILE A 66 -3.74 -9.08 12.30
C ILE A 66 -3.40 -8.77 10.84
N PHE A 67 -3.67 -7.54 10.40
CA PHE A 67 -3.41 -7.11 9.03
C PHE A 67 -1.92 -7.21 8.67
N THR A 68 -1.03 -6.77 9.58
CA THR A 68 0.43 -6.86 9.40
C THR A 68 0.87 -8.31 9.24
N ALA A 69 0.35 -9.23 10.06
CA ALA A 69 0.68 -10.66 9.96
C ALA A 69 0.24 -11.26 8.61
N LEU A 70 -0.97 -10.94 8.15
CA LEU A 70 -1.47 -11.37 6.84
C LEU A 70 -0.59 -10.86 5.70
N ILE A 71 -0.24 -9.58 5.74
CA ILE A 71 0.62 -8.98 4.72
C ILE A 71 2.02 -9.59 4.72
N PHE A 72 2.60 -9.89 5.88
CA PHE A 72 3.89 -10.59 5.94
C PHE A 72 3.82 -11.96 5.25
N GLY A 73 2.69 -12.66 5.29
CA GLY A 73 2.52 -13.88 4.48
C GLY A 73 2.55 -13.57 2.97
N ILE A 74 1.81 -12.54 2.55
CA ILE A 74 1.67 -12.16 1.14
C ILE A 74 3.00 -11.70 0.54
N ILE A 75 3.82 -10.94 1.27
CA ILE A 75 5.07 -10.37 0.74
C ILE A 75 6.11 -11.43 0.36
N PHE A 76 6.08 -12.62 0.98
CA PHE A 76 6.94 -13.75 0.58
C PHE A 76 6.31 -14.61 -0.51
N ILE A 77 5.00 -14.83 -0.46
CA ILE A 77 4.32 -15.71 -1.42
C ILE A 77 4.16 -15.05 -2.80
N ALA A 78 3.81 -13.77 -2.83
CA ALA A 78 3.44 -13.08 -4.06
C ALA A 78 4.62 -12.98 -5.04
N PRO A 79 5.83 -12.50 -4.66
CA PRO A 79 6.98 -12.44 -5.57
C PRO A 79 7.35 -13.80 -6.16
N ASP A 80 7.30 -14.87 -5.37
CA ASP A 80 7.62 -16.23 -5.83
C ASP A 80 6.61 -16.73 -6.86
N LYS A 81 5.32 -16.50 -6.63
CA LYS A 81 4.27 -16.81 -7.61
C LYS A 81 4.44 -15.98 -8.88
N PHE A 82 4.81 -14.71 -8.73
CA PHE A 82 5.06 -13.82 -9.85
C PHE A 82 6.26 -14.25 -10.69
N ALA A 83 7.38 -14.61 -10.05
CA ALA A 83 8.59 -15.08 -10.71
C ALA A 83 8.35 -16.36 -11.52
N LYS A 84 7.68 -17.36 -10.90
CA LYS A 84 7.33 -18.62 -11.59
C LYS A 84 6.47 -18.36 -12.83
N ARG A 85 5.50 -17.45 -12.72
CA ARG A 85 4.60 -17.14 -13.82
C ARG A 85 5.34 -16.43 -14.97
N ILE A 86 6.23 -15.49 -14.68
CA ILE A 86 7.09 -14.86 -15.69
C ILE A 86 7.93 -15.91 -16.43
N GLU A 87 8.48 -16.90 -15.73
CA GLU A 87 9.29 -17.96 -16.35
C GLU A 87 8.49 -18.84 -17.32
N VAL A 88 7.22 -19.14 -16.99
CA VAL A 88 6.32 -19.90 -17.87
C VAL A 88 6.06 -19.15 -19.18
N TYR A 89 5.74 -17.86 -19.10
CA TYR A 89 5.43 -17.06 -20.30
C TYR A 89 6.68 -16.70 -21.13
N LYS A 90 7.86 -16.58 -20.50
CA LYS A 90 9.13 -16.41 -21.23
C LYS A 90 9.52 -17.62 -22.10
N LYS A 91 8.94 -18.79 -21.86
CA LYS A 91 9.14 -19.97 -22.73
C LYS A 91 8.26 -19.95 -23.99
N SER A 92 7.29 -19.03 -24.05
CA SER A 92 6.28 -18.92 -25.12
C SER A 92 6.48 -17.69 -26.03
N ILE A 93 7.69 -17.12 -26.07
CA ILE A 93 8.00 -15.87 -26.78
C ILE A 93 7.99 -16.12 -28.30
N ALA A 94 6.79 -16.09 -28.90
CA ALA A 94 6.59 -15.94 -30.33
C ALA A 94 5.68 -14.74 -30.66
N ASP A 95 4.98 -14.18 -29.66
CA ASP A 95 3.92 -13.20 -29.86
C ASP A 95 4.18 -11.89 -29.07
N GLU A 96 4.02 -10.75 -29.76
CA GLU A 96 4.26 -9.40 -29.24
C GLU A 96 3.25 -9.04 -28.14
N SER A 97 2.03 -9.61 -28.21
CA SER A 97 0.98 -9.44 -27.21
C SER A 97 1.39 -9.99 -25.83
N ILE A 98 2.03 -11.17 -25.82
CA ILE A 98 2.52 -11.87 -24.62
C ILE A 98 3.68 -11.10 -23.99
N SER A 99 4.55 -10.51 -24.81
CA SER A 99 5.66 -9.67 -24.33
C SER A 99 5.16 -8.42 -23.59
N ASN A 100 4.20 -7.70 -24.18
CA ASN A 100 3.64 -6.51 -23.56
C ASN A 100 2.90 -6.83 -22.25
N TYR A 101 2.16 -7.93 -22.19
CA TYR A 101 1.53 -8.40 -20.95
C TYR A 101 2.56 -8.73 -19.86
N LEU A 102 3.67 -9.41 -20.21
CA LEU A 102 4.75 -9.74 -19.27
C LEU A 102 5.39 -8.50 -18.64
N ILE A 103 5.64 -7.46 -19.45
CA ILE A 103 6.21 -6.19 -18.97
C ILE A 103 5.26 -5.53 -17.95
N ARG A 104 3.95 -5.48 -18.26
CA ARG A 104 2.94 -4.95 -17.31
C ARG A 104 2.92 -5.75 -16.02
N TYR A 105 2.97 -7.07 -16.12
CA TYR A 105 2.97 -7.97 -14.97
C TYR A 105 4.20 -7.78 -14.07
N GLU A 106 5.38 -7.61 -14.66
CA GLU A 106 6.62 -7.34 -13.91
C GLU A 106 6.58 -5.96 -13.22
N ASN A 107 6.09 -4.94 -13.92
CA ASN A 107 5.94 -3.58 -13.37
C ASN A 107 4.93 -3.55 -12.23
N PHE A 108 3.77 -4.20 -12.40
CA PHE A 108 2.80 -4.40 -11.34
C PHE A 108 3.43 -5.10 -10.13
N THR A 109 4.15 -6.20 -10.35
CA THR A 109 4.78 -6.96 -9.25
C THR A 109 5.74 -6.10 -8.44
N LYS A 110 6.60 -5.33 -9.11
CA LYS A 110 7.54 -4.41 -8.45
C LYS A 110 6.80 -3.32 -7.67
N GLY A 111 5.75 -2.74 -8.24
CA GLY A 111 4.92 -1.74 -7.57
C GLY A 111 4.19 -2.33 -6.35
N PHE A 112 3.58 -3.49 -6.53
CA PHE A 112 2.84 -4.23 -5.50
C PHE A 112 3.71 -4.49 -4.27
N VAL A 113 4.91 -5.06 -4.45
CA VAL A 113 5.83 -5.33 -3.33
C VAL A 113 6.22 -4.06 -2.57
N LYS A 114 6.50 -2.97 -3.29
CA LYS A 114 6.85 -1.68 -2.68
C LYS A 114 5.71 -1.08 -1.87
N GLN A 115 4.49 -1.11 -2.42
CA GLN A 115 3.29 -0.59 -1.76
C GLN A 115 2.89 -1.44 -0.56
N ILE A 116 2.98 -2.76 -0.67
CA ILE A 116 2.74 -3.69 0.43
C ILE A 116 3.75 -3.50 1.57
N ALA A 117 5.04 -3.33 1.25
CA ALA A 117 6.06 -3.03 2.24
C ALA A 117 5.78 -1.69 2.97
N LEU A 118 5.30 -0.68 2.24
CA LEU A 118 4.88 0.59 2.84
C LEU A 118 3.67 0.42 3.78
N LEU A 119 2.68 -0.40 3.42
CA LEU A 119 1.54 -0.71 4.31
C LEU A 119 1.98 -1.38 5.62
N ILE A 120 2.98 -2.26 5.58
CA ILE A 120 3.57 -2.84 6.81
C ILE A 120 4.16 -1.73 7.68
N VAL A 121 4.95 -0.82 7.09
CA VAL A 121 5.56 0.29 7.82
C VAL A 121 4.49 1.16 8.48
N TYR A 122 3.44 1.55 7.74
CA TYR A 122 2.33 2.31 8.32
C TYR A 122 1.65 1.58 9.48
N SER A 123 1.39 0.29 9.32
CA SER A 123 0.74 -0.50 10.38
C SER A 123 1.58 -0.52 11.65
N ILE A 124 2.90 -0.75 11.53
CA ILE A 124 3.82 -0.75 12.67
C ILE A 124 3.90 0.64 13.31
N VAL A 125 4.01 1.70 12.52
CA VAL A 125 4.05 3.09 13.03
C VAL A 125 2.77 3.42 13.78
N ILE A 126 1.60 3.08 13.23
CA ILE A 126 0.31 3.31 13.89
C ILE A 126 0.23 2.55 15.22
N ILE A 127 0.62 1.26 15.24
CA ILE A 127 0.63 0.46 16.48
C ILE A 127 1.54 1.11 17.54
N ILE A 128 2.76 1.50 17.16
CA ILE A 128 3.71 2.12 18.10
C ILE A 128 3.14 3.43 18.67
N LEU A 129 2.58 4.29 17.81
CA LEU A 129 1.99 5.55 18.25
C LEU A 129 0.80 5.33 19.20
N LEU A 130 -0.07 4.37 18.90
CA LEU A 130 -1.21 4.00 19.75
C LEU A 130 -0.78 3.42 21.11
N VAL A 131 0.27 2.60 21.15
CA VAL A 131 0.82 2.10 22.43
C VAL A 131 1.41 3.24 23.25
N ILE A 132 2.11 4.18 22.63
CA ILE A 132 2.70 5.34 23.31
C ILE A 132 1.61 6.21 23.98
N THR A 133 0.43 6.37 23.36
CA THR A 133 -0.68 7.13 23.97
C THR A 133 -1.32 6.43 25.17
N GLN A 134 -1.14 5.11 25.32
CA GLN A 134 -1.58 4.38 26.52
C GLN A 134 -0.63 4.55 27.70
N ILE A 135 0.64 4.88 27.44
CA ILE A 135 1.67 5.06 28.50
C ILE A 135 1.62 6.48 29.08
N HIS A 136 1.33 7.49 28.26
CA HIS A 136 1.35 8.90 28.67
C HIS A 136 -0.05 9.51 28.71
N ASP A 137 -0.45 10.07 29.86
CA ASP A 137 -1.80 10.62 30.06
C ASP A 137 -1.93 12.14 29.84
N VAL A 138 -0.96 12.75 29.16
CA VAL A 138 -1.01 14.19 28.87
C VAL A 138 -1.98 14.45 27.71
N SER A 139 -3.04 15.22 27.97
CA SER A 139 -4.14 15.44 27.01
C SER A 139 -3.67 16.05 25.67
N LEU A 140 -2.84 17.10 25.72
CA LEU A 140 -2.29 17.72 24.51
C LEU A 140 -1.42 16.74 23.70
N PHE A 141 -0.64 15.92 24.38
CA PHE A 141 0.19 14.89 23.75
C PHE A 141 -0.68 13.85 23.03
N LYS A 142 -1.75 13.35 23.69
CA LYS A 142 -2.71 12.43 23.09
C LYS A 142 -3.38 13.01 21.85
N ILE A 143 -3.80 14.29 21.88
CA ILE A 143 -4.42 14.97 20.74
C ILE A 143 -3.47 14.99 19.54
N ILE A 144 -2.20 15.38 19.75
CA ILE A 144 -1.19 15.43 18.68
C ILE A 144 -0.98 14.03 18.09
N ILE A 145 -0.74 13.02 18.94
CA ILE A 145 -0.46 11.66 18.47
C ILE A 145 -1.66 11.05 17.76
N HIS A 146 -2.88 11.20 18.28
CA HIS A 146 -4.08 10.69 17.61
C HIS A 146 -4.32 11.37 16.26
N SER A 147 -4.02 12.67 16.14
CA SER A 147 -4.10 13.38 14.84
C SER A 147 -3.10 12.81 13.82
N ILE A 148 -1.87 12.52 14.27
CA ILE A 148 -0.84 11.87 13.44
C ILE A 148 -1.28 10.45 13.04
N VAL A 149 -1.84 9.67 13.98
CA VAL A 149 -2.39 8.33 13.68
C VAL A 149 -3.49 8.42 12.63
N ILE A 150 -4.37 9.41 12.71
CA ILE A 150 -5.45 9.62 11.72
C ILE A 150 -4.87 9.93 10.34
N THR A 151 -3.83 10.77 10.26
CA THR A 151 -3.13 11.02 8.99
C THR A 151 -2.58 9.72 8.40
N PHE A 152 -1.78 8.96 9.15
CA PHE A 152 -1.23 7.68 8.66
C PHE A 152 -2.32 6.67 8.33
N PHE A 153 -3.41 6.62 9.09
CA PHE A 153 -4.52 5.73 8.82
C PHE A 153 -5.22 6.07 7.50
N SER A 154 -5.41 7.37 7.21
CA SER A 154 -5.98 7.79 5.94
C SER A 154 -5.08 7.45 4.75
N GLU A 155 -3.76 7.62 4.87
CA GLU A 155 -2.80 7.17 3.85
C GLU A 155 -2.86 5.66 3.64
N PHE A 156 -2.93 4.90 4.74
CA PHE A 156 -3.05 3.44 4.71
C PHE A 156 -4.31 2.99 3.94
N ILE A 157 -5.46 3.64 4.18
CA ILE A 157 -6.71 3.33 3.46
C ILE A 157 -6.56 3.62 1.96
N LEU A 158 -6.05 4.80 1.59
CA LEU A 158 -5.88 5.19 0.19
C LEU A 158 -4.92 4.25 -0.56
N LEU A 159 -3.81 3.89 0.08
CA LEU A 159 -2.84 2.96 -0.47
C LEU A 159 -3.44 1.56 -0.67
N THR A 160 -4.26 1.11 0.29
CA THR A 160 -5.01 -0.16 0.18
C THR A 160 -5.98 -0.13 -1.00
N PHE A 161 -6.71 0.96 -1.22
CA PHE A 161 -7.58 1.09 -2.39
C PHE A 161 -6.83 1.11 -3.71
N THR A 162 -5.65 1.73 -3.76
CA THR A 162 -4.82 1.71 -4.97
C THR A 162 -4.29 0.32 -5.28
N LEU A 163 -3.86 -0.42 -4.26
CA LEU A 163 -3.48 -1.83 -4.43
C LEU A 163 -4.66 -2.66 -4.95
N LEU A 164 -5.84 -2.50 -4.36
CA LEU A 164 -7.05 -3.20 -4.80
C LEU A 164 -7.39 -2.88 -6.26
N SER A 165 -7.31 -1.60 -6.65
CA SER A 165 -7.56 -1.16 -8.03
C SER A 165 -6.53 -1.75 -9.00
N ASN A 166 -5.24 -1.73 -8.65
CA ASN A 166 -4.20 -2.30 -9.50
C ASN A 166 -4.36 -3.83 -9.65
N ILE A 167 -4.73 -4.54 -8.57
CA ILE A 167 -5.04 -5.98 -8.63
C ILE A 167 -6.24 -6.23 -9.55
N TYR A 168 -7.31 -5.45 -9.39
CA TYR A 168 -8.51 -5.58 -10.21
C TYR A 168 -8.20 -5.43 -11.70
N ILE A 169 -7.46 -4.39 -12.09
CA ILE A 169 -7.08 -4.17 -13.49
C ILE A 169 -6.27 -5.36 -14.02
N LEU A 170 -5.29 -5.85 -13.25
CA LEU A 170 -4.48 -7.00 -13.65
C LEU A 170 -5.33 -8.27 -13.82
N LEU A 171 -6.30 -8.51 -12.93
CA LEU A 171 -7.18 -9.68 -13.01
C LEU A 171 -8.12 -9.62 -14.21
N ILE A 172 -8.63 -8.43 -14.55
CA ILE A 172 -9.44 -8.25 -15.77
C ILE A 172 -8.59 -8.48 -17.02
N ASP A 173 -7.39 -7.91 -17.08
CA ASP A 173 -6.41 -8.16 -18.16
C ASP A 173 -6.13 -9.67 -18.33
N ASP A 174 -5.94 -10.40 -17.23
CA ASP A 174 -5.73 -11.86 -17.23
C ASP A 174 -6.92 -12.61 -17.85
N ILE A 175 -8.15 -12.23 -17.46
CA ILE A 175 -9.38 -12.85 -17.97
C ILE A 175 -9.51 -12.61 -19.47
N GLU A 176 -9.30 -11.38 -19.92
CA GLU A 176 -9.42 -11.01 -21.33
C GLU A 176 -8.40 -11.76 -22.20
N ASN A 177 -7.13 -11.81 -21.78
CA ASN A 177 -6.08 -12.51 -22.54
C ASN A 177 -6.27 -14.04 -22.54
N SER A 178 -6.73 -14.63 -21.44
CA SER A 178 -7.04 -16.07 -21.39
C SER A 178 -8.24 -16.45 -22.28
N SER A 179 -9.18 -15.52 -22.50
CA SER A 179 -10.33 -15.72 -23.38
C SER A 179 -9.97 -15.64 -24.86
N LYS A 180 -8.97 -14.83 -25.23
CA LYS A 180 -8.45 -14.71 -26.60
C LYS A 180 -7.71 -15.97 -27.04
N ASN A 181 -6.84 -16.52 -26.19
CA ASN A 181 -6.10 -17.77 -26.46
C ASN A 181 -6.98 -19.03 -26.59
N LYS A 182 -8.29 -18.96 -26.28
CA LYS A 182 -9.25 -20.07 -26.49
C LYS A 182 -10.04 -19.96 -27.80
N ARG A 183 -9.89 -18.86 -28.54
CA ARG A 183 -10.62 -18.60 -29.79
C ARG A 183 -9.75 -18.76 -31.05
N GLU A 184 -8.46 -19.00 -30.88
CA GLU A 184 -7.52 -19.48 -31.90
C GLU A 184 -7.35 -20.99 -31.79
#